data_AF-A0A9E4HUY0-F1
#
_entry.id   AF-A0A9E4HUY0-F1
#
_cell.length_a   1.000
_cell.length_b   1.000
_cell.length_c   1.000
_cell.angle_alpha   90.00
_cell.angle_beta   90.00
_cell.angle_gamma   90.00
#
_symmetry.space_group_name_H-M   'P 1'
#
loop_
_entity.id
_entity.type
_entity.pdbx_description
1 polymer ?
#
loop_
_entity_poly.entity_id
_entity_poly.type
_entity_poly.pdbx_seq_one_letter_code
_entity_poly.pdbx_strand_id
1 'polypeptide(L)'
;MAVYRDERGVEYVSVPLPTHEVTQAVPIDARITSKRATAKPVPFYAGTDGAELARQPRSHRRQWSDAQWLAYREQVELEAELARDDAPVASAVLVKK
;
A
#
# COMPACT_ATOMS: atom_id res chain seq x y z
N MET A 1 -30.13 -16.97 -39.77
CA MET A 1 -30.81 -15.95 -38.94
C MET A 1 -32.11 -16.56 -38.46
N ALA A 2 -32.33 -16.66 -37.15
CA ALA A 2 -33.58 -17.19 -36.61
C ALA A 2 -34.62 -16.06 -36.61
N VAL A 3 -35.75 -16.28 -37.28
CA VAL A 3 -36.90 -15.37 -37.28
C VAL A 3 -37.92 -15.96 -36.33
N TYR A 4 -38.30 -15.21 -35.29
CA TYR A 4 -39.33 -15.63 -34.34
C TYR A 4 -40.65 -14.98 -34.71
N ARG A 5 -41.74 -15.76 -34.72
CA ARG A 5 -43.09 -15.26 -35.01
C ARG A 5 -43.97 -15.46 -33.80
N ASP A 6 -44.63 -14.39 -33.35
CA ASP A 6 -45.58 -14.46 -32.24
C ASP A 6 -46.97 -14.93 -32.71
N GLU A 7 -47.87 -15.20 -31.77
CA GLU A 7 -49.25 -15.64 -32.04
C GLU A 7 -50.11 -14.59 -32.75
N ARG A 8 -49.65 -13.33 -32.78
CA ARG A 8 -50.28 -12.21 -33.52
C ARG A 8 -49.72 -12.09 -34.93
N GLY A 9 -48.77 -12.94 -35.30
CA GLY A 9 -48.18 -13.03 -36.63
C GLY A 9 -47.07 -12.02 -36.89
N VAL A 10 -46.54 -11.35 -35.87
CA VAL A 10 -45.45 -10.37 -35.99
C VAL A 10 -44.11 -11.09 -35.99
N GLU A 11 -43.28 -10.81 -37.00
CA GLU A 11 -41.96 -11.42 -37.17
C GLU A 11 -40.86 -10.56 -36.56
N TYR A 12 -40.01 -11.18 -35.74
CA TYR A 12 -38.89 -10.56 -35.07
C TYR A 12 -37.57 -11.16 -35.55
N VAL A 13 -36.64 -10.30 -35.96
CA VAL A 13 -35.27 -10.68 -36.31
C VAL A 13 -34.38 -10.47 -35.09
N SER A 14 -33.68 -11.53 -34.67
CA SER A 14 -32.70 -11.43 -33.59
C SER A 14 -31.52 -10.56 -34.00
N VAL A 15 -31.40 -9.36 -33.40
CA VAL A 15 -30.24 -8.47 -33.57
C VAL A 15 -29.18 -8.85 -32.53
N PRO A 16 -27.90 -9.03 -32.91
CA PRO A 16 -26.84 -9.28 -31.94
C PRO A 16 -26.71 -8.10 -30.96
N LEU A 17 -26.64 -8.42 -29.68
CA LEU A 17 -26.43 -7.43 -28.62
C LEU A 17 -25.10 -6.70 -28.87
N PRO A 18 -25.03 -5.37 -28.73
CA PRO A 18 -23.77 -4.65 -28.81
C PRO A 18 -22.86 -5.17 -27.69
N THR A 19 -21.77 -5.83 -28.05
CA THR A 19 -20.66 -6.12 -27.13
C THR A 19 -20.04 -4.78 -26.75
N HIS A 20 -20.46 -4.23 -25.61
CA HIS A 20 -19.80 -3.11 -24.98
C HIS A 20 -18.38 -3.54 -24.55
N GLU A 21 -17.41 -3.43 -25.46
CA GLU A 21 -16.02 -3.33 -25.05
C GLU A 21 -15.86 -1.96 -24.36
N VAL A 22 -16.02 -1.97 -23.04
CA VAL A 22 -15.72 -0.82 -22.18
C VAL A 22 -14.20 -0.69 -22.13
N THR A 23 -13.61 -0.07 -23.14
CA THR A 23 -12.28 0.53 -22.97
C THR A 23 -12.50 1.88 -22.29
N GLN A 24 -12.48 1.91 -20.96
CA GLN A 24 -12.36 3.18 -20.24
C GLN A 24 -11.06 3.84 -20.72
N ALA A 25 -11.18 4.92 -21.48
CA ALA A 25 -10.06 5.79 -21.79
C ALA A 25 -9.62 6.45 -20.47
N VAL A 26 -8.60 5.89 -19.84
CA VAL A 26 -7.93 6.56 -18.71
C VAL A 26 -7.20 7.76 -19.28
N PRO A 27 -7.54 9.00 -18.88
CA PRO A 27 -6.84 10.18 -19.35
C PRO A 27 -5.37 10.12 -18.95
N ILE A 28 -4.47 10.41 -19.90
CA ILE A 28 -3.01 10.38 -19.72
C ILE A 28 -2.55 11.34 -18.59
N ASP A 29 -3.38 12.33 -18.24
CA ASP A 29 -3.12 13.29 -17.16
C ASP A 29 -3.13 12.64 -15.75
N ALA A 30 -3.68 11.43 -15.61
CA ALA A 30 -3.61 10.67 -14.36
C ALA A 30 -2.18 10.20 -14.03
N ARG A 31 -1.21 10.37 -14.94
CA ARG A 31 0.12 9.77 -14.83
C ARG A 31 1.18 10.61 -14.10
N ILE A 32 0.95 11.89 -13.81
CA ILE A 32 1.98 12.74 -13.17
C ILE A 32 1.35 13.79 -12.25
N THR A 33 0.90 13.40 -11.06
CA THR A 33 0.85 14.34 -9.93
C THR A 33 1.20 13.64 -8.62
N SER A 34 2.35 12.95 -8.57
CA SER A 34 3.07 12.90 -7.29
C SER A 34 3.57 14.33 -7.02
N LYS A 35 2.67 15.20 -6.56
CA LYS A 35 3.04 16.44 -5.90
C LYS A 35 3.87 16.01 -4.71
N ARG A 36 5.19 15.97 -4.90
CA ARG A 36 6.15 15.84 -3.82
C ARG A 36 5.88 17.03 -2.92
N ALA A 37 5.08 16.82 -1.88
CA ALA A 37 4.93 17.80 -0.84
C ALA A 37 6.36 18.13 -0.38
N THR A 38 6.72 19.41 -0.47
CA THR A 38 8.02 19.89 -0.01
C THR A 38 8.09 19.53 1.47
N ALA A 39 8.82 18.46 1.79
CA ALA A 39 8.95 18.01 3.15
C ALA A 39 9.58 19.15 3.95
N LYS A 40 8.91 19.57 5.02
CA LYS A 40 9.47 20.59 5.93
C LYS A 40 10.86 20.12 6.37
N PRO A 41 11.89 20.98 6.34
CA PRO A 41 13.21 20.59 6.80
C PRO A 41 13.12 20.19 8.27
N VAL A 42 13.31 18.90 8.55
CA VAL A 42 13.45 18.40 9.91
C VAL A 42 14.84 18.82 10.39
N PRO A 43 14.99 19.43 11.58
CA PRO A 43 16.30 19.78 12.08
C PRO A 43 17.13 18.50 12.37
N PHE A 44 18.42 18.56 12.06
CA PHE A 44 19.35 17.47 12.36
C PHE A 44 19.49 17.33 13.87
N TYR A 45 19.19 16.14 14.39
CA TYR A 45 19.37 15.82 15.79
C TYR A 45 20.84 15.44 16.07
N ALA A 46 21.47 16.17 16.99
CA ALA A 46 22.89 15.98 17.32
C ALA A 46 23.14 15.06 18.53
N GLY A 47 22.09 14.58 19.21
CA GLY A 47 22.23 13.68 20.35
C GLY A 47 22.37 12.21 19.92
N THR A 48 22.38 11.33 20.92
CA THR A 48 22.54 9.87 20.77
C THR A 48 21.34 9.08 21.27
N ASP A 49 20.18 9.71 21.42
CA ASP A 49 18.94 8.97 21.69
C ASP A 49 18.51 8.19 20.44
N GLY A 50 18.47 6.87 20.55
CA GLY A 50 18.12 5.96 19.45
C GLY A 50 16.70 6.17 18.93
N ALA A 51 15.74 6.51 19.80
CA ALA A 51 14.35 6.75 19.41
C ALA A 51 14.21 8.04 18.59
N GLU A 52 14.91 9.10 18.98
CA GLU A 52 14.94 10.36 18.22
C GLU A 52 15.67 10.19 16.88
N LEU A 53 16.75 9.40 16.85
CA LEU A 53 17.46 9.05 15.63
C LEU A 53 16.59 8.20 14.68
N ALA A 54 15.74 7.31 15.19
CA ALA A 54 14.83 6.51 14.38
C ALA A 54 13.76 7.35 13.66
N ARG A 55 13.34 8.46 14.27
CA ARG A 55 12.39 9.42 13.70
C ARG A 55 13.01 10.32 12.62
N GLN A 56 14.34 10.43 12.58
CA GLN A 56 15.03 11.29 11.63
C GLN A 56 14.97 10.73 10.19
N PRO A 57 14.91 11.62 9.17
CA PRO A 57 14.96 11.22 7.78
C PRO A 57 16.20 10.39 7.45
N ARG A 58 16.04 9.39 6.56
CA ARG A 58 17.15 8.54 6.10
C ARG A 58 18.29 9.34 5.46
N SER A 59 18.02 10.53 4.93
CA SER A 59 19.03 11.43 4.38
C SER A 59 20.06 11.89 5.41
N HIS A 60 19.66 12.05 6.69
CA HIS A 60 20.54 12.52 7.76
C HIS A 60 21.55 11.47 8.21
N ARG A 61 21.25 10.18 7.96
CA ARG A 61 22.12 9.05 8.33
C ARG A 61 23.51 9.10 7.69
N ARG A 62 23.67 9.85 6.59
CA ARG A 62 24.97 10.06 5.94
C ARG A 62 25.95 10.87 6.80
N GLN A 63 25.44 11.67 7.74
CA GLN A 63 26.20 12.58 8.58
C GLN A 63 26.28 12.09 10.04
N TRP A 64 25.78 10.89 10.31
CA TRP A 64 25.78 10.34 11.67
C TRP A 64 27.19 9.92 12.10
N SER A 65 27.50 10.21 13.36
CA SER A 65 28.70 9.66 14.00
C SER A 65 28.52 8.17 14.33
N ASP A 66 29.62 7.49 14.63
CA ASP A 66 29.58 6.07 15.02
C ASP A 66 28.69 5.83 16.26
N ALA A 67 28.75 6.75 17.23
CA ALA A 67 27.91 6.70 18.43
C ALA A 67 26.41 6.79 18.10
N GLN A 68 26.03 7.62 17.12
CA GLN A 68 24.65 7.74 16.66
C GLN A 68 24.19 6.49 15.91
N TRP A 69 25.08 5.89 15.10
CA TRP A 69 24.79 4.61 14.44
C TRP A 69 24.57 3.47 15.43
N LEU A 70 25.37 3.42 16.49
CA LEU A 70 25.23 2.42 17.55
C LEU A 70 23.88 2.57 18.27
N ALA A 71 23.56 3.77 18.76
CA ALA A 71 22.30 4.05 19.45
C ALA A 71 21.07 3.76 18.58
N TYR A 72 21.12 4.09 17.28
CA TYR A 72 20.04 3.73 16.36
C TYR A 72 19.89 2.22 16.18
N ARG A 73 21.00 1.47 16.11
CA ARG A 73 20.94 0.00 15.98
C ARG A 73 20.33 -0.65 17.22
N GLU A 74 20.75 -0.22 18.41
CA GLU A 74 20.18 -0.69 19.68
C GLU A 74 18.67 -0.45 19.73
N GLN A 75 18.20 0.73 19.33
CA GLN A 75 16.77 1.03 19.25
C GLN A 75 16.03 0.10 18.26
N VAL A 76 16.61 -0.15 17.09
CA VAL A 76 15.99 -1.03 16.09
C VAL A 76 15.91 -2.48 16.58
N GLU A 77 16.93 -2.94 17.31
CA GLU A 77 16.93 -4.27 17.90
C GLU A 77 15.88 -4.40 19.01
N LEU A 78 15.79 -3.40 19.89
CA LEU A 78 14.76 -3.33 20.94
C LEU A 78 13.33 -3.30 20.34
N GLU A 79 13.10 -2.51 19.29
CA GLU A 79 11.81 -2.47 18.60
C GLU A 79 11.47 -3.81 17.95
N ALA A 80 12.47 -4.51 17.38
CA ALA A 80 12.27 -5.83 16.78
C ALA A 80 12.00 -6.92 17.82
N GLU A 81 12.64 -6.84 18.99
CA GLU A 81 12.38 -7.72 20.13
C GLU A 81 10.98 -7.50 20.69
N LEU A 82 10.58 -6.24 20.93
CA LEU A 82 9.24 -5.90 21.38
C LEU A 82 8.17 -6.36 20.38
N ALA A 83 8.39 -6.15 19.08
CA ALA A 83 7.47 -6.60 18.04
C ALA A 83 7.37 -8.13 17.94
N ARG A 84 8.41 -8.87 18.34
CA ARG A 84 8.38 -10.33 18.42
C ARG A 84 7.52 -10.79 19.60
N ASP A 85 7.64 -10.13 20.74
CA ASP A 85 6.88 -10.46 21.95
C ASP A 85 5.40 -10.07 21.83
N ASP A 86 5.09 -9.01 21.08
CA ASP A 86 3.72 -8.57 20.80
C ASP A 86 2.99 -9.40 19.72
N ALA A 87 3.67 -10.36 19.08
CA ALA A 87 3.01 -11.22 18.11
C ALA A 87 2.00 -12.15 18.83
N PRO A 88 0.69 -12.08 18.54
CA PRO A 88 -0.28 -12.98 19.14
C PRO A 88 0.04 -14.40 18.67
N VAL A 89 0.56 -15.23 19.58
CA VAL A 89 0.68 -16.67 19.37
C VAL A 89 -0.73 -17.18 19.15
N ALA A 90 -1.07 -17.45 17.88
CA ALA A 90 -2.35 -18.03 17.50
C ALA A 90 -2.45 -19.44 18.11
N SER A 91 -2.98 -19.53 19.33
CA SER A 91 -3.29 -20.76 20.00
C SER A 91 -4.53 -21.37 19.37
N ALA A 92 -4.33 -22.20 18.34
CA ALA A 92 -5.39 -23.01 17.76
C ALA A 92 -5.84 -24.06 18.79
N VAL A 93 -6.97 -23.80 19.46
CA VAL A 93 -7.62 -24.78 20.33
C VAL A 93 -8.31 -25.82 19.46
N LEU A 94 -7.74 -27.01 19.35
CA LEU A 94 -8.38 -28.17 18.74
C LEU A 94 -9.47 -28.69 19.68
N VAL A 95 -10.72 -28.27 19.47
CA VAL A 95 -11.88 -28.89 20.13
C VAL A 95 -12.19 -30.21 19.43
N LYS A 96 -11.88 -31.32 20.09
CA LYS A 96 -12.26 -32.66 19.64
C LYS A 96 -13.70 -32.94 20.10
N LYS A 97 -14.58 -33.27 19.15
CA LYS A 97 -15.93 -33.79 19.42
C LYS A 97 -15.89 -35.25 19.86
#